data_AF-A0A3E2WJE7-F1
#
_entry.id   AF-A0A3E2WJE7-F1
#
_cell.length_a   1.000
_cell.length_b   1.000
_cell.length_c   1.000
_cell.angle_alpha   90.00
_cell.angle_beta   90.00
_cell.angle_gamma   90.00
#
_symmetry.space_group_name_H-M   'P 1'
#
loop_
_entity.id
_entity.type
_entity.pdbx_description
1 polymer ?
#
loop_
_entity_poly.entity_id
_entity_poly.type
_entity_poly.pdbx_seq_one_letter_code
_entity_poly.pdbx_strand_id
1 'polypeptide(L)'
;MKYKNISNKSLINDIDEKKVNELAESMREKGFVGCPILIWNDELMTGSHRLAALKKLEDEGVDVFDWDVAEDITEIAEENFSKFEEENGWQRDVDFSDIGWLLKDSWVEEYKDEIVEW
;
A
#
# COMPACT_ATOMS: atom_id res chain seq x y z
N MET A 1 -5.43 4.89 7.92
CA MET A 1 -4.60 4.27 9.00
C MET A 1 -3.34 5.09 9.24
N LYS A 2 -2.89 5.20 10.51
CA LYS A 2 -1.70 5.99 10.88
C LYS A 2 -0.40 5.21 10.82
N TYR A 3 0.73 5.89 10.66
CA TYR A 3 2.06 5.25 10.63
C TYR A 3 2.32 4.34 11.84
N LYS A 4 2.00 4.80 13.06
CA LYS A 4 2.13 3.99 14.29
C LYS A 4 1.38 2.65 14.27
N ASN A 5 0.37 2.50 13.41
CA ASN A 5 -0.38 1.26 13.26
C ASN A 5 0.31 0.25 12.32
N ILE A 6 1.27 0.71 11.52
CA ILE A 6 1.92 -0.08 10.47
C ILE A 6 3.45 -0.11 10.56
N SER A 7 4.06 0.66 11.47
CA SER A 7 5.52 0.82 11.56
C SER A 7 6.26 -0.49 11.81
N ASN A 8 5.62 -1.45 12.48
CA ASN A 8 6.14 -2.78 12.75
C ASN A 8 5.96 -3.79 11.60
N LYS A 9 5.28 -3.42 10.50
CA LYS A 9 5.03 -4.34 9.39
C LYS A 9 6.33 -4.64 8.63
N SER A 10 6.42 -5.87 8.14
CA SER A 10 7.49 -6.34 7.26
C SER A 10 7.28 -5.78 5.85
N LEU A 11 8.39 -5.57 5.14
CA LEU A 11 8.35 -5.25 3.72
C LEU A 11 8.03 -6.53 2.93
N ILE A 12 7.26 -6.40 1.87
CA ILE A 12 6.85 -7.55 1.02
C ILE A 12 7.70 -7.67 -0.25
N ASN A 13 8.34 -6.58 -0.67
CA ASN A 13 9.16 -6.50 -1.88
C ASN A 13 10.54 -5.95 -1.53
N ASP A 14 11.53 -6.28 -2.36
CA ASP A 14 12.82 -5.60 -2.33
C ASP A 14 12.64 -4.09 -2.54
N ILE A 15 13.49 -3.33 -1.86
CA ILE A 15 13.48 -1.87 -1.95
C ILE A 15 14.59 -1.37 -2.86
N ASP A 16 14.24 -0.41 -3.71
CA ASP A 16 15.17 0.46 -4.42
C ASP A 16 15.48 1.65 -3.52
N GLU A 17 16.67 1.65 -2.93
CA GLU A 17 17.17 2.72 -2.07
C GLU A 17 17.06 4.10 -2.70
N LYS A 18 17.24 4.23 -4.03
CA LYS A 18 17.13 5.53 -4.69
C LYS A 18 15.68 6.04 -4.60
N LYS A 19 14.70 5.18 -4.89
CA LYS A 19 13.28 5.53 -4.76
C LYS A 19 12.89 5.82 -3.31
N VAL A 20 13.40 5.05 -2.36
CA VAL A 20 13.17 5.30 -0.92
C VAL A 20 13.65 6.69 -0.52
N ASN A 21 14.85 7.08 -0.95
CA ASN A 21 15.40 8.40 -0.67
C ASN A 21 14.57 9.52 -1.33
N GLU A 22 14.19 9.37 -2.59
CA GLU A 22 13.34 10.34 -3.30
C GLU A 22 11.97 10.51 -2.61
N LEU A 23 11.37 9.40 -2.16
CA LEU A 23 10.12 9.42 -1.40
C LEU A 23 10.28 10.10 -0.03
N ALA A 24 11.35 9.79 0.72
CA ALA A 24 11.61 10.38 2.02
C ALA A 24 11.77 11.91 1.91
N GLU A 25 12.54 12.40 0.93
CA GLU A 25 12.67 13.83 0.66
C GLU A 25 11.32 14.48 0.32
N SER A 26 10.55 13.87 -0.59
CA SER A 26 9.22 14.38 -0.94
C SER A 26 8.27 14.42 0.26
N MET A 27 8.29 13.37 1.09
CA MET A 27 7.48 13.28 2.32
C MET A 27 7.89 14.32 3.36
N ARG A 28 9.19 14.63 3.48
CA ARG A 28 9.68 15.67 4.38
C ARG A 28 9.18 17.07 3.98
N GLU A 29 9.14 17.35 2.68
CA GLU A 29 8.71 18.65 2.16
C GLU A 29 7.19 18.83 2.15
N LYS A 30 6.44 17.79 1.81
CA LYS A 30 5.01 17.89 1.46
C LYS A 30 4.09 17.09 2.37
N GLY A 31 4.64 16.29 3.29
CA GLY A 31 3.90 15.24 3.97
C GLY A 31 3.68 14.02 3.08
N PHE A 32 2.92 13.05 3.58
CA PHE A 32 2.55 11.86 2.81
C PHE A 32 1.52 12.22 1.73
N VAL A 33 1.84 11.97 0.46
CA VAL A 33 0.98 12.30 -0.70
C VAL A 33 1.00 11.14 -1.71
N GLY A 34 -0.11 10.98 -2.42
CA GLY A 34 -0.32 9.92 -3.42
C GLY A 34 -0.94 8.66 -2.81
N CYS A 35 -0.78 7.52 -3.48
CA CYS A 35 -1.38 6.26 -3.06
C CYS A 35 -1.08 5.91 -1.58
N PRO A 36 -2.09 5.70 -0.72
CA PRO A 36 -1.83 5.14 0.60
C PRO A 36 -1.18 3.76 0.48
N ILE A 37 -0.42 3.37 1.50
CA ILE A 37 0.05 1.98 1.66
C ILE A 37 -1.18 1.10 1.84
N LEU A 38 -1.38 0.14 0.93
CA LEU A 38 -2.55 -0.74 0.99
C LEU A 38 -2.27 -1.90 1.94
N ILE A 39 -3.19 -2.12 2.87
CA ILE A 39 -3.16 -3.22 3.84
C ILE A 39 -4.26 -4.22 3.48
N TRP A 40 -3.91 -5.50 3.48
CA TRP A 40 -4.85 -6.59 3.28
C TRP A 40 -4.65 -7.67 4.33
N ASN A 41 -5.70 -8.03 5.08
CA ASN A 41 -5.63 -9.03 6.16
C ASN A 41 -4.53 -8.70 7.19
N ASP A 42 -4.40 -7.43 7.55
CA ASP A 42 -3.34 -6.91 8.43
C ASP A 42 -1.91 -7.09 7.89
N GLU A 43 -1.72 -7.44 6.63
CA GLU A 43 -0.41 -7.49 5.96
C GLU A 43 -0.27 -6.37 4.91
N LEU A 44 0.98 -6.05 4.56
CA LEU A 44 1.22 -5.09 3.47
C LEU A 44 0.78 -5.75 2.15
N MET A 45 -0.06 -5.09 1.36
CA MET A 45 -0.33 -5.49 -0.03
C MET A 45 0.52 -4.69 -1.01
N THR A 46 0.76 -3.40 -0.74
CA THR A 46 1.62 -2.54 -1.55
C THR A 46 2.40 -1.55 -0.69
N GLY A 47 3.34 -0.82 -1.28
CA GLY A 47 3.94 0.35 -0.62
C GLY A 47 5.20 0.08 0.21
N SER A 48 5.92 -1.03 -0.03
CA SER A 48 7.21 -1.33 0.64
C SER A 48 8.18 -0.15 0.64
N HIS A 49 8.34 0.54 -0.50
CA HIS A 49 9.20 1.72 -0.62
C HIS A 49 8.72 2.90 0.24
N ARG A 50 7.40 3.11 0.31
CA ARG A 50 6.79 4.19 1.11
C ARG A 50 6.95 3.90 2.60
N LEU A 51 6.77 2.66 3.03
CA LEU A 51 7.00 2.25 4.42
C LEU A 51 8.47 2.38 4.80
N ALA A 52 9.39 1.99 3.92
CA ALA A 52 10.82 2.17 4.13
C ALA A 52 11.21 3.67 4.24
N ALA A 53 10.61 4.53 3.41
CA ALA A 53 10.82 5.98 3.50
C ALA A 53 10.32 6.57 4.83
N LEU A 54 9.16 6.12 5.33
CA LEU A 54 8.63 6.53 6.64
C LEU A 54 9.54 6.09 7.80
N LYS A 55 10.02 4.84 7.78
CA LYS A 55 10.98 4.33 8.77
C LYS A 55 12.27 5.16 8.77
N LYS A 56 12.78 5.49 7.59
CA LYS A 56 13.94 6.36 7.44
C LYS A 56 13.71 7.75 8.04
N LEU A 57 12.56 8.36 7.78
CA LEU A 57 12.21 9.66 8.36
C LEU A 57 12.10 9.62 9.89
N GLU A 58 11.51 8.56 10.44
CA GLU A 58 11.49 8.30 11.88
C GLU A 58 12.90 8.19 12.47
N ASP A 59 13.78 7.39 11.84
CA ASP A 59 15.19 7.23 12.24
C ASP A 59 15.97 8.55 12.21
N GLU A 60 15.59 9.47 11.31
CA GLU A 60 16.15 10.83 11.19
C GLU A 60 15.52 11.83 12.18
N GLY A 61 14.54 11.40 12.98
CA GLY A 61 13.89 12.21 14.01
C GLY A 61 12.72 13.07 13.52
N VAL A 62 12.17 12.77 12.34
CA VAL A 62 10.94 13.42 11.86
C VAL A 62 9.73 12.79 12.54
N ASP A 63 8.84 13.63 13.10
CA ASP A 63 7.61 13.18 13.75
C ASP A 63 6.55 12.77 12.71
N VAL A 64 6.61 11.51 12.28
CA VAL A 64 5.67 10.88 11.35
C VAL A 64 4.60 10.03 12.05
N PHE A 65 4.64 9.94 13.39
CA PHE A 65 3.91 8.93 14.18
C PHE A 65 2.40 8.93 13.94
N ASP A 66 1.82 10.13 13.83
CA ASP A 66 0.38 10.34 13.67
C ASP A 66 -0.07 10.63 12.23
N TRP A 67 0.81 10.50 11.24
CA TRP A 67 0.46 10.73 9.83
C TRP A 67 -0.47 9.63 9.31
N ASP A 68 -1.49 10.01 8.56
CA ASP A 68 -2.35 9.09 7.80
C ASP A 68 -1.64 8.66 6.51
N VAL A 69 -1.27 7.38 6.43
CA VAL A 69 -0.32 6.86 5.41
C VAL A 69 -0.77 5.55 4.76
N ALA A 70 -1.76 4.87 5.33
CA ALA A 70 -2.20 3.55 4.87
C ALA A 70 -3.71 3.43 4.87
N GLU A 71 -4.27 2.55 4.06
CA GLU A 71 -5.68 2.19 4.06
C GLU A 71 -5.85 0.67 4.09
N ASP A 72 -6.82 0.19 4.84
CA ASP A 72 -7.22 -1.22 4.86
C ASP A 72 -8.19 -1.46 3.71
N ILE A 73 -7.80 -2.31 2.77
CA ILE A 73 -8.60 -2.65 1.59
C ILE A 73 -9.22 -4.05 1.69
N THR A 74 -9.19 -4.67 2.87
CA THR A 74 -9.66 -6.05 3.06
C THR A 74 -11.11 -6.22 2.58
N GLU A 75 -12.01 -5.32 2.96
CA GLU A 75 -13.41 -5.37 2.50
C GLU A 75 -13.52 -5.24 0.96
N ILE A 76 -12.74 -4.34 0.35
CA ILE A 76 -12.73 -4.12 -1.10
C ILE A 76 -12.27 -5.40 -1.83
N ALA A 77 -11.17 -5.98 -1.37
CA ALA A 77 -10.62 -7.19 -1.95
C ALA A 77 -11.59 -8.38 -1.78
N GLU A 78 -12.16 -8.56 -0.58
CA GLU A 78 -13.13 -9.64 -0.31
C GLU A 78 -14.41 -9.53 -1.14
N GLU A 79 -14.92 -8.32 -1.34
CA GLU A 79 -16.06 -8.08 -2.21
C GLU A 79 -15.75 -8.46 -3.66
N ASN A 80 -14.59 -8.06 -4.18
CA ASN A 80 -14.21 -8.37 -5.56
C ASN A 80 -13.85 -9.86 -5.75
N PHE A 81 -13.30 -10.50 -4.74
CA PHE A 81 -13.16 -11.97 -4.67
C PHE A 81 -14.52 -12.66 -4.80
N SER A 82 -15.49 -12.25 -4.00
CA SER A 82 -16.82 -12.85 -3.97
C SER A 82 -17.54 -12.66 -5.30
N LYS A 83 -17.51 -11.44 -5.88
CA LYS A 83 -18.06 -11.17 -7.21
C LYS A 83 -17.43 -12.07 -8.28
N PHE A 84 -16.10 -12.22 -8.26
CA PHE A 84 -15.41 -13.07 -9.21
C PHE A 84 -15.87 -14.53 -9.11
N GLU A 85 -15.95 -15.08 -7.90
CA GLU A 85 -16.41 -16.45 -7.66
C GLU A 85 -17.87 -16.65 -8.11
N GLU A 86 -18.75 -15.70 -7.82
CA GLU A 86 -20.16 -15.75 -8.25
C GLU A 86 -20.30 -15.73 -9.78
N GLU A 87 -19.50 -14.93 -10.47
CA GLU A 87 -19.55 -14.79 -11.93
C GLU A 87 -18.92 -15.97 -12.67
N ASN A 88 -17.87 -16.57 -12.11
CA ASN A 88 -17.05 -17.56 -12.81
C ASN A 88 -17.25 -19.00 -12.30
N GLY A 89 -17.78 -19.18 -11.09
CA GLY A 89 -17.96 -20.48 -10.45
C GLY A 89 -16.67 -21.09 -9.88
N TRP A 90 -15.61 -20.30 -9.72
CA TRP A 90 -14.34 -20.71 -9.12
C TRP A 90 -13.61 -19.51 -8.48
N GLN A 91 -12.78 -19.78 -7.48
CA GLN A 91 -11.97 -18.77 -6.81
C GLN A 91 -10.63 -18.56 -7.51
N ARG A 92 -10.28 -17.30 -7.79
CA ARG A 92 -9.00 -16.94 -8.40
C ARG A 92 -7.89 -16.89 -7.36
N ASP A 93 -6.77 -17.56 -7.62
CA ASP A 93 -5.57 -17.39 -6.79
C ASP A 93 -5.05 -15.95 -6.89
N VAL A 94 -4.54 -15.41 -5.77
CA VAL A 94 -3.93 -14.08 -5.75
C VAL A 94 -2.58 -14.13 -6.45
N ASP A 95 -2.44 -13.33 -7.50
CA ASP A 95 -1.16 -12.97 -8.05
C ASP A 95 -0.79 -11.56 -7.59
N PHE A 96 0.19 -11.43 -6.69
CA PHE A 96 0.63 -10.13 -6.19
C PHE A 96 1.32 -9.27 -7.25
N SER A 97 1.54 -9.79 -8.46
CA SER A 97 2.01 -9.00 -9.60
C SER A 97 0.88 -8.45 -10.50
N ASP A 98 -0.37 -8.85 -10.23
CA ASP A 98 -1.60 -8.40 -10.91
C ASP A 98 -2.73 -8.34 -9.86
N ILE A 99 -2.72 -7.28 -9.04
CA ILE A 99 -3.71 -7.05 -7.99
C ILE A 99 -4.80 -6.06 -8.41
N GLY A 100 -4.71 -5.41 -9.58
CA GLY A 100 -5.70 -4.41 -10.00
C GLY A 100 -7.11 -4.97 -10.09
N TRP A 101 -7.28 -6.25 -10.41
CA TRP A 101 -8.61 -6.89 -10.41
C TRP A 101 -9.26 -6.95 -9.02
N LEU A 102 -8.47 -7.03 -7.94
CA LEU A 102 -8.97 -6.98 -6.56
C LEU A 102 -9.40 -5.58 -6.16
N LEU A 103 -8.82 -4.57 -6.80
CA LEU A 103 -8.99 -3.16 -6.48
C LEU A 103 -9.92 -2.44 -7.46
N LYS A 104 -10.38 -3.14 -8.49
CA LYS A 104 -11.24 -2.60 -9.54
C LYS A 104 -12.56 -2.10 -8.98
N ASP A 105 -13.09 -1.06 -9.62
CA ASP A 105 -14.34 -0.39 -9.27
C ASP A 105 -14.33 0.19 -7.84
N SER A 106 -13.14 0.44 -7.30
CA SER A 106 -12.91 1.08 -6.00
C SER A 106 -12.24 2.45 -6.16
N TRP A 107 -12.13 3.18 -5.05
CA TRP A 107 -11.41 4.46 -5.04
C TRP A 107 -9.91 4.30 -5.39
N VAL A 108 -9.34 3.10 -5.22
CA VAL A 108 -7.90 2.86 -5.46
C VAL A 108 -7.54 2.99 -6.94
N GLU A 109 -8.50 2.91 -7.86
CA GLU A 109 -8.26 3.10 -9.30
C GLU A 109 -7.64 4.46 -9.64
N GLU A 110 -7.86 5.48 -8.80
CA GLU A 110 -7.24 6.79 -8.98
C GLU A 110 -5.71 6.76 -8.88
N TYR A 111 -5.16 5.70 -8.24
CA TYR A 111 -3.73 5.48 -8.02
C TYR A 111 -3.12 4.38 -8.89
N LYS A 112 -3.84 3.85 -9.88
CA LYS A 112 -3.36 2.74 -10.71
C LYS A 112 -1.96 2.95 -11.30
N ASP A 113 -1.66 4.18 -11.74
CA ASP A 113 -0.38 4.52 -12.36
C ASP A 113 0.76 4.65 -11.33
N GLU A 114 0.44 4.64 -10.03
CA GLU A 114 1.38 4.66 -8.90
C GLU A 114 1.63 3.27 -8.30
N ILE A 115 0.83 2.26 -8.67
CA ILE A 115 0.92 0.88 -8.16
C ILE A 115 1.54 0.02 -9.26
N VAL A 116 2.72 -0.54 -9.00
CA VAL A 116 3.46 -1.33 -10.01
C VAL A 116 2.74 -2.65 -10.30
N GLU A 117 2.08 -3.17 -9.28
CA GLU A 117 1.33 -4.43 -9.27
C GLU A 117 -0.10 -4.29 -9.81
N TRP A 118 -0.48 -3.11 -10.33
CA TRP A 118 -1.83 -2.83 -10.81
C TRP A 118 -2.22 -3.69 -12.01
#